data_AF-V8N9E9-F1
#
_entry.id   AF-V8N9E9-F1
#
_cell.length_a   1.000
_cell.length_b   1.000
_cell.length_c   1.000
_cell.angle_alpha   90.00
_cell.angle_beta   90.00
_cell.angle_gamma   90.00
#
_symmetry.space_group_name_H-M   'P 1'
#
loop_
_entity.id
_entity.type
_entity.pdbx_description
1 polymer ?
#
loop_
_entity_poly.entity_id
_entity_poly.type
_entity_poly.pdbx_seq_one_letter_code
_entity_poly.pdbx_strand_id
1 'polypeptide(L)'
;MNPSQSLQDAPVRKIAIFGGTHGNELSGVFLVKSWQENGAEIERLGLEVRPFLANPRAVEKCCRYIDCDLNRVFDSENLGKELADNIPYEVRRAQEINGLFGPKGQPGAYDLIFDLHNTTANMGGTLILESS
;
A
#
# COMPACT_ATOMS: atom_id res chain seq x y z
N MET A 1 26.51 -10.22 29.93
CA MET A 1 25.86 -9.53 28.79
C MET A 1 24.40 -9.35 29.17
N ASN A 2 23.93 -8.11 29.30
CA ASN A 2 22.62 -7.79 29.88
C ASN A 2 21.47 -8.18 28.92
N PRO A 3 20.44 -8.91 29.39
CA PRO A 3 19.27 -9.27 28.60
C PRO A 3 18.15 -8.20 28.63
N SER A 4 18.49 -6.92 28.82
CA SER A 4 17.51 -5.87 29.12
C SER A 4 17.64 -4.65 28.22
N GLN A 5 17.71 -4.87 26.91
CA GLN A 5 17.26 -3.88 25.93
C GLN A 5 15.93 -4.38 25.38
N SER A 6 14.83 -4.07 26.10
CA SER A 6 13.55 -3.98 25.42
C SER A 6 13.73 -2.91 24.35
N LEU A 7 13.65 -3.28 23.07
CA LEU A 7 13.30 -2.31 22.04
C LEU A 7 11.98 -1.69 22.52
N GLN A 8 12.04 -0.49 23.08
CA GLN A 8 10.86 0.35 23.15
C GLN A 8 10.59 0.69 21.69
N ASP A 9 9.81 -0.15 21.01
CA ASP A 9 9.42 0.09 19.63
C ASP A 9 8.85 1.51 19.56
N ALA A 10 9.44 2.33 18.69
CA ALA A 10 8.98 3.70 18.52
C ALA A 10 7.47 3.68 18.22
N PRO A 11 6.68 4.58 18.82
CA PRO A 11 5.23 4.56 18.63
C PRO A 11 4.90 4.72 17.14
N VAL A 12 4.00 3.89 16.62
CA VAL A 12 3.44 4.02 15.27
C VAL A 12 2.85 5.41 15.09
N ARG A 13 3.23 6.12 14.02
CA ARG A 13 2.73 7.46 13.72
C ARG A 13 2.21 7.61 12.29
N LYS A 14 2.95 7.14 11.30
CA LYS A 14 2.63 7.31 9.87
C LYS A 14 1.96 6.04 9.34
N ILE A 15 0.68 6.15 9.04
CA ILE A 15 -0.16 5.05 8.56
C ILE A 15 -0.67 5.40 7.17
N ALA A 16 -0.59 4.45 6.24
CA ALA A 16 -1.27 4.57 4.96
C ALA A 16 -2.39 3.55 4.84
N ILE A 17 -3.49 3.95 4.20
CA ILE A 17 -4.58 3.05 3.84
C ILE A 17 -4.66 3.02 2.32
N PHE A 18 -4.30 1.89 1.74
CA PHE A 18 -4.27 1.66 0.31
C PHE A 18 -5.58 1.03 -0.14
N GLY A 19 -6.04 1.46 -1.31
CA GLY A 19 -7.20 0.91 -1.99
C GLY A 19 -6.97 0.94 -3.49
N GLY A 20 -7.59 0.01 -4.20
CA GLY A 20 -7.44 -0.09 -5.64
C GLY A 20 -6.04 -0.54 -6.06
N THR A 21 -5.35 -1.35 -5.25
CA THR A 21 -4.14 -2.08 -5.70
C THR A 21 -4.48 -2.97 -6.89
N HIS A 22 -5.63 -3.65 -6.81
CA HIS A 22 -6.36 -4.16 -7.96
C HIS A 22 -7.53 -3.24 -8.30
N GLY A 23 -7.58 -2.75 -9.53
CA GLY A 23 -8.52 -1.69 -9.91
C GLY A 23 -10.00 -2.08 -9.93
N ASN A 24 -10.30 -3.37 -9.95
CA ASN A 24 -11.66 -3.93 -9.94
C ASN A 24 -12.13 -4.40 -8.55
N GLU A 25 -11.34 -4.20 -7.50
CA GLU A 25 -11.71 -4.50 -6.11
C GLU A 25 -12.32 -3.25 -5.44
N LEU A 26 -13.63 -3.10 -5.62
CA LEU A 26 -14.32 -1.83 -5.47
C LEU A 26 -14.38 -1.30 -4.03
N SER A 27 -14.40 -2.14 -2.99
CA SER A 27 -14.54 -1.64 -1.61
C SER A 27 -13.39 -0.70 -1.23
N GLY A 28 -12.14 -1.12 -1.48
CA GLY A 28 -10.97 -0.30 -1.22
C GLY A 28 -10.94 0.97 -2.08
N VAL A 29 -11.34 0.87 -3.35
CA VAL A 29 -11.42 2.01 -4.27
C VAL A 29 -12.36 3.09 -3.76
N PHE A 30 -13.58 2.71 -3.39
CA PHE A 30 -14.60 3.66 -2.94
C PHE A 30 -14.25 4.28 -1.58
N LEU A 31 -13.79 3.47 -0.62
CA LEU A 31 -13.39 3.97 0.70
C LEU A 31 -12.26 4.98 0.60
N VAL A 32 -11.19 4.67 -0.15
CA VAL A 32 -10.07 5.60 -0.32
C VAL A 32 -10.50 6.89 -0.99
N LYS A 33 -11.31 6.83 -2.06
CA LYS A 33 -11.82 8.06 -2.70
C LYS A 33 -12.64 8.90 -1.73
N SER A 34 -13.53 8.26 -0.96
CA SER A 34 -14.32 8.94 0.07
C SER A 34 -13.45 9.60 1.14
N TRP A 35 -12.41 8.92 1.63
CA TRP A 35 -11.52 9.47 2.65
C TRP A 35 -10.56 10.54 2.11
N GLN A 36 -10.26 10.51 0.81
CA GLN A 36 -9.52 11.60 0.15
C GLN A 36 -10.37 12.87 0.04
N GLU A 37 -11.68 12.75 -0.11
CA GLU A 37 -12.62 13.88 -0.08
C GLU A 37 -12.89 14.36 1.36
N ASN A 38 -13.07 13.41 2.30
CA ASN A 38 -13.29 13.69 3.72
C ASN A 38 -12.67 12.61 4.62
N GLY A 39 -11.55 12.94 5.26
CA GLY A 39 -10.79 12.02 6.11
C GLY A 39 -11.27 11.89 7.56
N ALA A 40 -12.38 12.55 7.97
CA ALA A 40 -12.79 12.61 9.38
C ALA A 40 -12.99 11.23 10.04
N GLU A 41 -13.43 10.23 9.27
CA GLU A 41 -13.65 8.86 9.77
C GLU A 41 -12.34 8.16 10.20
N ILE A 42 -11.23 8.48 9.53
CA ILE A 42 -9.92 7.84 9.74
C ILE A 42 -8.96 8.70 10.58
N GLU A 43 -9.36 9.92 10.94
CA GLU A 43 -8.56 10.81 11.78
C GLU A 43 -8.44 10.28 13.21
N ARG A 44 -7.21 10.20 13.73
CA ARG A 44 -6.94 9.74 15.09
C ARG A 44 -5.88 10.64 15.72
N LEU A 45 -6.11 11.06 16.96
CA LEU A 45 -5.19 11.93 17.67
C LEU A 45 -3.80 11.27 17.76
N GLY A 46 -2.78 12.00 17.29
CA GLY A 46 -1.39 11.56 17.34
C GLY A 46 -0.94 10.67 16.18
N LEU A 47 -1.85 10.29 15.27
CA LEU A 47 -1.54 9.52 14.06
C LEU A 47 -1.67 10.38 12.80
N GLU A 48 -0.77 10.18 11.86
CA GLU A 48 -0.87 10.69 10.49
C GLU A 48 -1.41 9.55 9.62
N VAL A 49 -2.70 9.60 9.29
CA VAL A 49 -3.36 8.57 8.48
C VAL A 49 -3.61 9.12 7.07
N ARG A 50 -3.05 8.45 6.06
CA ARG A 50 -3.13 8.87 4.66
C ARG A 50 -3.85 7.84 3.77
N PRO A 51 -5.05 8.14 3.25
CA PRO A 51 -5.70 7.30 2.24
C PRO A 51 -5.04 7.48 0.86
N PHE A 52 -4.81 6.40 0.14
CA PHE A 52 -4.06 6.42 -1.11
C PHE A 52 -4.59 5.43 -2.16
N LEU A 53 -4.81 5.92 -3.39
CA LEU A 53 -5.27 5.11 -4.51
C LEU A 53 -4.06 4.49 -5.23
N ALA A 54 -3.89 3.18 -5.08
CA ALA A 54 -2.65 2.50 -5.47
C ALA A 54 -2.50 2.34 -6.99
N ASN A 55 -3.52 1.88 -7.72
CA ASN A 55 -3.47 1.69 -9.17
C ASN A 55 -4.53 2.55 -9.90
N PRO A 56 -4.31 3.86 -10.08
CA PRO A 56 -5.33 4.75 -10.66
C PRO A 56 -5.73 4.36 -12.10
N ARG A 57 -4.81 3.87 -12.93
CA ARG A 57 -5.14 3.47 -14.31
C ARG A 57 -5.99 2.21 -14.36
N ALA A 58 -5.69 1.20 -13.53
CA ALA A 58 -6.49 -0.01 -13.46
C ALA A 58 -7.88 0.29 -12.89
N VAL A 59 -7.97 1.19 -11.91
CA VAL A 59 -9.25 1.67 -11.35
C VAL A 59 -10.09 2.37 -12.41
N GLU A 60 -9.50 3.27 -13.20
CA GLU A 60 -10.21 3.95 -14.29
C GLU A 60 -10.79 2.97 -15.32
N LYS A 61 -10.05 1.89 -15.63
CA LYS A 61 -10.50 0.83 -16.55
C LYS A 61 -11.32 -0.27 -15.88
N CYS A 62 -11.57 -0.18 -14.57
CA CYS A 62 -12.20 -1.22 -13.76
C CYS A 62 -11.64 -2.63 -14.03
N CYS A 63 -10.30 -2.74 -14.13
CA CYS A 63 -9.60 -4.00 -14.36
C CYS A 63 -8.64 -4.28 -13.20
N ARG A 64 -8.19 -5.54 -13.08
CA ARG A 64 -7.27 -5.94 -11.99
C ARG A 64 -5.94 -5.18 -12.08
N TYR A 65 -5.36 -5.11 -13.26
CA TYR A 65 -4.12 -4.41 -13.58
C TYR A 65 -4.08 -4.03 -15.06
N ILE A 66 -3.09 -3.22 -15.48
CA ILE A 66 -2.83 -2.83 -16.87
C ILE A 66 -1.88 -3.81 -17.55
N ASP A 67 -0.64 -3.96 -17.05
CA ASP A 67 0.40 -4.76 -17.70
C ASP A 67 0.74 -6.00 -16.86
N CYS A 68 0.91 -5.85 -15.54
CA CYS A 68 1.15 -6.97 -14.62
C CYS A 68 0.55 -6.70 -13.24
N ASP A 69 0.46 -7.73 -12.39
CA ASP A 69 -0.12 -7.59 -11.05
C ASP A 69 0.74 -6.69 -10.15
N LEU A 70 0.18 -5.56 -9.69
CA LEU A 70 0.88 -4.58 -8.85
C LEU A 70 1.34 -5.21 -7.52
N ASN A 71 0.59 -6.15 -6.97
CA ASN A 71 0.91 -6.83 -5.71
C ASN A 71 1.98 -7.94 -5.87
N ARG A 72 2.71 -7.94 -6.98
CA ARG A 72 3.78 -8.91 -7.31
C ARG A 72 5.09 -8.27 -7.73
N VAL A 73 5.21 -6.94 -7.70
CA VAL A 73 6.36 -6.19 -8.23
C VAL A 73 7.04 -5.26 -7.21
N PHE A 74 6.87 -5.55 -5.91
CA PHE A 74 7.50 -4.81 -4.80
C PHE A 74 8.78 -5.49 -4.26
N ASP A 75 9.34 -6.44 -5.00
CA ASP A 75 10.66 -7.01 -4.73
C ASP A 75 11.80 -6.04 -5.11
N SER A 76 12.98 -6.25 -4.54
CA SER A 76 14.13 -5.35 -4.71
C SER A 76 14.60 -5.25 -6.17
N GLU A 77 14.40 -6.28 -6.99
CA GLU A 77 14.80 -6.28 -8.40
C GLU A 77 13.93 -5.29 -9.18
N ASN A 78 12.60 -5.40 -9.05
CA ASN A 78 11.67 -4.48 -9.69
C ASN A 78 11.79 -3.05 -9.16
N LEU A 79 12.00 -2.87 -7.85
CA LEU A 79 12.15 -1.55 -7.24
C LEU A 79 13.47 -0.85 -7.60
N GLY A 80 14.53 -1.61 -7.87
CA GLY A 80 15.85 -1.08 -8.27
C GLY A 80 16.04 -0.97 -9.80
N LYS A 81 15.07 -1.40 -10.59
CA LYS A 81 15.16 -1.44 -12.06
C LYS A 81 15.24 -0.02 -12.66
N GLU A 82 16.14 0.18 -13.61
CA GLU A 82 16.21 1.46 -14.34
C GLU A 82 14.94 1.72 -15.14
N LEU A 83 14.49 2.98 -15.12
CA LEU A 83 13.32 3.43 -15.85
C LEU A 83 13.62 3.47 -17.35
N ALA A 84 13.13 2.48 -18.09
CA ALA A 84 13.13 2.45 -19.56
C ALA A 84 11.70 2.52 -20.11
N ASP A 85 11.52 2.94 -21.37
CA ASP A 85 10.18 3.16 -21.95
C ASP A 85 9.28 1.91 -21.95
N ASN A 86 9.89 0.72 -22.02
CA ASN A 86 9.22 -0.58 -22.17
C ASN A 86 8.86 -1.28 -20.84
N ILE A 87 9.15 -0.68 -19.68
CA ILE A 87 8.82 -1.34 -18.41
C ILE A 87 7.30 -1.33 -18.15
N PRO A 88 6.75 -2.38 -17.54
CA PRO A 88 5.33 -2.44 -17.19
C PRO A 88 4.90 -1.23 -16.36
N TYR A 89 3.67 -0.77 -16.58
CA TYR A 89 3.08 0.33 -15.84
C TYR A 89 3.09 0.07 -14.33
N GLU A 90 2.72 -1.13 -13.89
CA GLU A 90 2.71 -1.46 -12.46
C GLU A 90 4.10 -1.47 -11.83
N VAL A 91 5.16 -1.78 -12.57
CA VAL A 91 6.55 -1.67 -12.06
C VAL A 91 6.91 -0.21 -11.81
N ARG A 92 6.59 0.69 -12.75
CA ARG A 92 6.76 2.15 -12.53
C ARG A 92 5.97 2.62 -11.32
N ARG A 93 4.73 2.16 -11.22
CA ARG A 93 3.85 2.53 -10.12
C ARG A 93 4.36 2.02 -8.77
N ALA A 94 4.91 0.82 -8.71
CA ALA A 94 5.54 0.28 -7.50
C ALA A 94 6.75 1.11 -7.07
N GLN A 95 7.59 1.56 -8.01
CA GLN A 95 8.71 2.46 -7.73
C GLN A 95 8.24 3.82 -7.20
N GLU A 96 7.21 4.43 -7.79
CA GLU A 96 6.58 5.65 -7.28
C GLU A 96 6.06 5.47 -5.84
N ILE A 97 5.34 4.38 -5.58
CA ILE A 97 4.80 4.06 -4.26
C ILE A 97 5.94 3.87 -3.25
N ASN A 98 7.01 3.17 -3.62
CA ASN A 98 8.18 2.99 -2.76
C ASN A 98 8.90 4.33 -2.47
N GLY A 99 8.90 5.28 -3.41
CA GLY A 99 9.41 6.63 -3.18
C GLY A 99 8.54 7.47 -2.24
N LEU A 100 7.22 7.24 -2.22
CA LEU A 100 6.27 7.99 -1.38
C LEU A 100 6.12 7.43 0.04
N PHE A 101 6.13 6.11 0.18
CA PHE A 101 5.81 5.42 1.44
C PHE A 101 6.97 4.59 1.99
N GLY A 102 7.99 4.33 1.17
CA GLY A 102 9.24 3.72 1.57
C GLY A 102 10.34 4.77 1.76
N PRO A 103 11.59 4.48 1.37
CA PRO A 103 12.04 3.21 0.80
C PRO A 103 11.87 2.05 1.78
N LYS A 104 11.42 0.88 1.30
CA LYS A 104 11.21 -0.31 2.14
C LYS A 104 12.45 -0.62 2.99
N GLY A 105 12.27 -0.73 4.31
CA GLY A 105 13.34 -1.06 5.26
C GLY A 105 14.27 0.09 5.64
N GLN A 106 13.99 1.34 5.22
CA GLN A 106 14.81 2.50 5.59
C GLN A 106 14.17 3.36 6.69
N PRO A 107 14.99 4.08 7.49
CA PRO A 107 14.50 5.08 8.42
C PRO A 107 13.68 6.14 7.66
N GLY A 108 12.41 6.30 8.04
CA GLY A 108 11.50 7.25 7.37
C GLY A 108 10.46 6.61 6.46
N ALA A 109 10.50 5.29 6.24
CA ALA A 109 9.35 4.56 5.70
C ALA A 109 8.11 4.77 6.56
N TYR A 110 6.93 4.51 5.99
CA TYR A 110 5.69 4.45 6.75
C TYR A 110 5.75 3.29 7.74
N ASP A 111 5.16 3.52 8.92
CA ASP A 111 5.22 2.55 10.02
C ASP A 111 4.24 1.40 9.78
N LEU A 112 3.12 1.68 9.13
CA LEU A 112 2.07 0.71 8.82
C LEU A 112 1.34 1.05 7.53
N ILE A 113 1.08 0.03 6.71
CA ILE A 113 0.23 0.14 5.52
C ILE A 113 -0.87 -0.91 5.63
N PHE A 114 -2.12 -0.46 5.58
CA PHE A 114 -3.28 -1.31 5.38
C PHE A 114 -3.65 -1.32 3.91
N ASP A 115 -3.48 -2.45 3.23
CA ASP A 115 -3.89 -2.61 1.83
C ASP A 115 -5.23 -3.36 1.75
N LEU A 116 -6.26 -2.69 1.25
CA LEU A 116 -7.63 -3.19 1.23
C LEU A 116 -7.90 -3.99 -0.05
N HIS A 117 -8.25 -5.27 0.11
CA HIS A 117 -8.56 -6.18 -1.00
C HIS A 117 -10.00 -6.72 -0.89
N ASN A 118 -10.55 -7.09 -2.04
CA ASN A 118 -11.75 -7.91 -2.15
C ASN A 118 -11.41 -9.26 -2.77
N THR A 119 -12.27 -10.25 -2.54
CA THR A 119 -12.18 -11.56 -3.19
C THR A 119 -13.56 -12.03 -3.59
N THR A 120 -13.65 -12.80 -4.67
CA THR A 120 -14.89 -13.47 -5.07
C THR A 120 -15.16 -14.73 -4.26
N ALA A 121 -14.17 -15.20 -3.49
CA ALA A 121 -14.34 -16.33 -2.57
C ALA A 121 -15.16 -15.91 -1.33
N ASN A 122 -15.90 -16.86 -0.76
CA ASN A 122 -16.68 -16.64 0.45
C ASN A 122 -15.80 -16.66 1.71
N MET A 123 -14.97 -15.64 1.89
CA MET A 123 -13.98 -15.58 2.98
C MET A 123 -14.45 -14.75 4.19
N GLY A 124 -15.47 -13.91 4.04
CA GLY A 124 -15.86 -12.97 5.10
C GLY A 124 -14.73 -11.99 5.47
N GLY A 125 -14.76 -11.46 6.70
CA GLY A 125 -13.69 -10.59 7.20
C GLY A 125 -12.40 -11.37 7.44
N THR A 126 -11.33 -11.03 6.70
CA THR A 126 -10.04 -11.73 6.76
C THR A 126 -8.89 -10.73 6.82
N LEU A 127 -7.87 -11.03 7.63
CA LEU A 127 -6.58 -10.34 7.62
C LEU A 127 -5.52 -11.29 7.06
N ILE A 128 -4.69 -10.80 6.14
CA ILE A 128 -3.55 -11.53 5.59
C ILE A 128 -2.30 -11.01 6.30
N LEU A 129 -1.60 -11.89 7.02
CA LEU A 129 -0.33 -11.59 7.66
C LEU A 129 0.77 -12.31 6.88
N GLU A 130 1.71 -11.56 6.33
CA GLU A 130 2.92 -12.11 5.71
C GLU A 130 4.02 -12.21 6.76
N SER A 131 4.50 -13.43 7.02
CA SER A 131 5.73 -13.65 7.77
C SER A 131 6.90 -13.51 6.78
N SER A 132 7.63 -12.40 6.88
CA SER A 132 8.94 -12.26 6.22
C SER A 132 10.00 -13.13 6.88
#